data_AF-A0A0C2M2P1-F1
#
_entry.id   AF-A0A0C2M2P1-F1
#
_cell.length_a   1.000
_cell.length_b   1.000
_cell.length_c   1.000
_cell.angle_alpha   90.00
_cell.angle_beta   90.00
_cell.angle_gamma   90.00
#
_symmetry.space_group_name_H-M   'P 1'
#
loop_
_entity.id
_entity.type
_entity.pdbx_description
1 polymer ?
#
loop_
_entity_poly.entity_id
_entity_poly.type
_entity_poly.pdbx_seq_one_letter_code
_entity_poly.pdbx_strand_id
1 'polypeptide(L)'
;MTYSSTIYADIEYSMNGQIVKRDNVQIGKIPIMLRSTHCFLYQKSHKEIVKMRECPMDPGGYFIIRGVERVILMQEQIMSNKMMLDSLPDDEYMCSIIRFLSSMN
;
A
#
# COMPACT_ATOMS: atom_id res chain seq x y z
N MET A 1 -19.71 -3.67 3.02
CA MET A 1 -18.78 -3.29 4.12
C MET A 1 -17.35 -3.35 3.61
N THR A 2 -16.46 -2.42 3.99
CA THR A 2 -15.03 -2.43 3.63
C THR A 2 -14.21 -2.48 4.92
N TYR A 3 -13.24 -3.39 5.00
CA TYR A 3 -12.36 -3.50 6.17
C TYR A 3 -11.26 -2.45 6.07
N SER A 4 -11.35 -1.38 6.86
CA SER A 4 -10.46 -0.21 6.77
C SER A 4 -10.24 0.45 8.13
N SER A 5 -9.05 1.02 8.33
CA SER A 5 -8.72 1.89 9.47
C SER A 5 -8.88 3.35 9.08
N THR A 6 -9.17 4.20 10.07
CA THR A 6 -9.12 5.65 9.91
C THR A 6 -7.67 6.14 10.01
N ILE A 7 -7.25 7.02 9.12
CA ILE A 7 -5.97 7.72 9.24
C ILE A 7 -6.20 9.06 9.93
N TYR A 8 -5.36 9.35 10.92
CA TYR A 8 -5.28 10.63 11.60
C TYR A 8 -3.94 11.29 11.29
N ALA A 9 -3.93 12.62 11.20
CA ALA A 9 -2.73 13.42 11.01
C ALA A 9 -2.82 14.70 11.84
N ASP A 10 -1.67 15.16 12.30
CA ASP A 10 -1.50 16.46 12.93
C ASP A 10 -1.16 17.47 11.83
N ILE A 11 -1.87 18.59 11.80
CA ILE A 11 -1.78 19.59 10.74
C ILE A 11 -1.37 20.93 11.35
N GLU A 12 -0.28 21.50 10.85
CA GLU A 12 0.14 22.86 11.17
C GLU A 12 0.05 23.72 9.90
N TYR A 13 -0.66 24.84 9.98
CA TYR A 13 -0.78 25.77 8.86
C TYR A 13 -0.77 27.22 9.34
N SER A 14 -0.22 28.12 8.51
CA SER A 14 -0.19 29.56 8.78
C SER A 14 -1.41 30.24 8.19
N MET A 15 -2.16 30.98 9.02
CA MET A 15 -3.30 31.77 8.59
C MET A 15 -3.15 33.19 9.14
N ASN A 16 -3.09 34.19 8.26
CA ASN A 16 -2.94 35.61 8.61
C ASN A 16 -1.74 35.91 9.55
N GLY A 17 -0.62 35.20 9.37
CA GLY A 17 0.58 35.36 10.19
C GLY A 17 0.55 34.63 11.54
N GLN A 18 -0.52 33.90 11.85
CA GLN A 18 -0.61 33.02 13.03
C GLN A 18 -0.47 31.55 12.63
N ILE A 19 0.33 30.79 13.37
CA ILE A 19 0.44 29.33 13.18
C ILE A 19 -0.69 28.67 13.95
N VAL A 20 -1.58 27.99 13.22
CA VAL A 20 -2.66 27.18 13.77
C VAL A 20 -2.23 25.72 13.74
N LYS A 21 -2.26 25.07 14.91
CA LYS A 21 -2.01 23.63 15.05
C LYS A 21 -3.33 22.90 15.30
N ARG A 22 -3.53 21.79 14.61
CA ARG A 22 -4.67 20.89 14.80
C ARG A 22 -4.16 19.47 14.90
N ASP A 23 -4.34 18.89 16.08
CA ASP A 23 -3.94 17.51 16.32
C ASP A 23 -5.08 16.54 16.01
N ASN A 24 -4.72 15.31 15.64
CA ASN A 24 -5.62 14.18 15.45
C ASN A 24 -6.76 14.45 14.43
N VAL A 25 -6.44 15.12 13.32
CA VAL A 25 -7.39 15.37 12.24
C VAL A 25 -7.58 14.11 11.41
N GLN A 26 -8.82 13.64 11.27
CA GLN A 26 -9.13 12.53 10.38
C GLN A 26 -8.96 12.95 8.91
N ILE A 27 -8.05 12.32 8.19
CA ILE A 27 -7.77 12.63 6.78
C ILE A 27 -8.40 11.63 5.80
N GLY A 28 -8.77 10.43 6.26
CA GLY A 28 -9.36 9.42 5.39
C GLY A 28 -9.44 8.03 6.01
N LYS A 29 -9.71 7.03 5.16
CA LYS A 29 -9.72 5.61 5.54
C LYS A 29 -8.82 4.81 4.60
N ILE A 30 -8.01 3.91 5.15
CA ILE A 30 -7.18 2.97 4.39
C ILE A 30 -7.70 1.54 4.60
N PRO A 31 -7.93 0.78 3.52
CA PRO A 31 -8.19 -0.66 3.62
C PRO A 31 -7.05 -1.38 4.35
N ILE A 32 -7.39 -2.18 5.36
CA ILE A 32 -6.40 -2.96 6.10
C ILE A 32 -6.27 -4.33 5.43
N MET A 33 -5.05 -4.79 5.23
CA MET A 33 -4.79 -6.15 4.75
C MET A 33 -5.04 -7.16 5.88
N LEU A 34 -5.75 -8.24 5.58
CA LEU A 34 -6.03 -9.29 6.54
C LEU A 34 -4.71 -9.95 7.01
N ARG A 35 -4.59 -10.18 8.32
CA ARG A 35 -3.38 -10.66 9.01
C ARG A 35 -2.15 -9.74 8.97
N SER A 36 -2.26 -8.51 8.46
CA SER A 36 -1.21 -7.48 8.61
C SER A 36 -1.06 -7.01 10.07
N THR A 37 -0.01 -6.25 10.37
CA THR A 37 0.29 -5.70 11.72
C THR A 37 -0.83 -4.86 12.32
N HIS A 38 -1.65 -4.23 11.47
CA HIS A 38 -2.80 -3.41 11.88
C HIS A 38 -4.14 -4.16 11.81
N CYS A 39 -4.13 -5.44 11.46
CA CYS A 39 -5.32 -6.28 11.48
C CYS A 39 -5.66 -6.73 12.91
N PHE A 40 -6.94 -6.91 13.19
CA PHE A 40 -7.41 -7.43 14.49
C PHE A 40 -6.94 -8.87 14.77
N LEU A 41 -6.63 -9.63 13.71
CA LEU A 41 -6.09 -10.99 13.77
C LEU A 41 -4.57 -11.04 14.01
N TYR A 42 -3.89 -9.89 14.06
CA TYR A 42 -2.44 -9.84 14.28
C TYR A 42 -2.06 -10.43 15.64
N GLN A 43 -1.04 -11.30 15.64
CA GLN A 43 -0.53 -12.02 16.83
C GLN A 43 -1.57 -12.85 17.60
N LYS A 44 -2.70 -13.22 16.99
CA LYS A 44 -3.69 -14.11 17.61
C LYS A 44 -3.29 -15.57 17.41
N SER A 45 -3.48 -16.37 18.44
CA SER A 45 -3.31 -17.83 18.39
C SER A 45 -4.44 -18.49 17.60
N HIS A 46 -4.21 -19.70 17.11
CA HIS A 46 -5.23 -20.45 16.34
C HIS A 46 -6.54 -20.62 17.13
N LYS A 47 -6.46 -20.82 18.44
CA LYS A 47 -7.64 -20.94 19.32
C LYS A 47 -8.42 -19.63 19.39
N GLU A 48 -7.75 -18.48 19.41
CA GLU A 48 -8.40 -17.18 19.42
C GLU A 48 -9.04 -16.87 18.06
N ILE A 49 -8.37 -17.19 16.96
CA ILE A 49 -8.89 -17.04 15.59
C ILE A 49 -10.19 -17.84 15.42
N VAL A 50 -10.21 -19.10 15.85
CA VAL A 50 -11.42 -19.93 15.84
C VAL A 50 -12.54 -19.32 16.70
N LYS A 51 -12.23 -18.78 17.88
CA LYS A 51 -13.22 -18.06 18.72
C LYS A 51 -13.77 -16.81 18.05
N MET A 52 -12.97 -16.15 17.22
CA MET A 52 -13.37 -14.99 16.43
C MET A 52 -14.15 -15.37 15.15
N ARG A 53 -14.48 -16.66 14.97
CA ARG A 53 -15.21 -17.21 13.81
C ARG A 53 -14.44 -17.08 12.49
N GLU A 54 -13.12 -16.99 12.56
CA GLU A 54 -12.24 -16.95 11.41
C GLU A 54 -11.51 -18.28 11.24
N CYS A 55 -11.08 -18.58 10.01
CA CYS A 55 -10.35 -19.82 9.73
C CYS A 55 -8.87 -19.67 10.13
N PRO A 56 -8.32 -20.54 11.00
CA PRO A 56 -6.91 -20.46 11.39
C PRO A 56 -5.94 -20.83 10.25
N MET A 57 -6.43 -21.53 9.22
CA MET A 57 -5.66 -21.97 8.04
C MET A 57 -5.72 -20.95 6.90
N ASP A 58 -6.39 -19.81 7.08
CA ASP A 58 -6.44 -18.76 6.07
C ASP A 58 -5.05 -18.12 5.89
N PRO A 59 -4.46 -18.12 4.68
CA PRO A 59 -3.17 -17.47 4.43
C PRO A 59 -3.19 -15.96 4.74
N GLY A 60 -4.33 -15.27 4.61
CA GLY A 60 -4.42 -13.82 4.69
C GLY A 60 -3.76 -13.11 3.48
N GLY A 61 -3.40 -11.84 3.63
CA GLY A 61 -2.70 -11.09 2.57
C GLY A 61 -3.61 -10.42 1.53
N TYR A 62 -4.92 -10.38 1.78
CA TYR A 62 -5.91 -9.76 0.90
C TYR A 62 -6.70 -8.67 1.64
N PHE A 63 -7.47 -7.90 0.87
CA PHE A 63 -8.29 -6.79 1.36
C PHE A 63 -9.77 -7.10 1.19
N ILE A 64 -10.60 -6.75 2.17
CA ILE A 64 -12.06 -6.86 2.05
C ILE A 64 -12.61 -5.50 1.60
N ILE A 65 -12.98 -5.40 0.33
CA ILE A 65 -13.49 -4.16 -0.28
C ILE A 65 -14.93 -4.39 -0.76
N ARG A 66 -15.87 -3.64 -0.18
CA ARG A 66 -17.31 -3.77 -0.47
C ARG A 66 -17.85 -5.22 -0.29
N GLY A 67 -17.30 -5.96 0.67
CA GLY A 67 -17.68 -7.34 0.97
C GLY A 67 -17.03 -8.39 0.06
N VAL A 68 -16.12 -7.97 -0.82
CA VAL A 68 -15.39 -8.88 -1.72
C VAL A 68 -13.91 -8.90 -1.34
N GLU A 69 -13.33 -10.10 -1.34
CA GLU A 69 -11.90 -10.31 -1.15
C GLU A 69 -11.13 -9.87 -2.40
N ARG A 70 -10.14 -9.00 -2.23
CA ARG A 70 -9.33 -8.46 -3.31
C ARG A 70 -7.85 -8.59 -2.97
N VAL A 71 -7.11 -9.20 -3.89
CA VAL A 71 -5.66 -9.36 -3.81
C VAL A 71 -5.00 -8.35 -4.73
N ILE A 72 -3.94 -7.69 -4.28
CA ILE A 72 -3.08 -6.91 -5.17
C ILE A 72 -2.06 -7.88 -5.76
N LEU A 73 -2.11 -8.05 -7.09
CA LEU A 73 -1.11 -8.84 -7.78
C LEU A 73 0.17 -8.02 -7.93
N MET A 74 1.31 -8.64 -7.62
CA MET A 74 2.61 -8.05 -7.89
C MET A 74 2.78 -7.86 -9.40
N GLN A 75 3.12 -6.63 -9.81
CA GLN A 75 3.48 -6.33 -11.18
C GLN A 75 4.99 -6.26 -11.28
N GLU A 76 5.55 -6.97 -12.25
CA GLU A 76 6.95 -6.80 -12.63
C GLU A 76 7.11 -5.46 -13.34
N GLN A 77 8.00 -4.62 -12.83
CA GLN A 77 8.33 -3.33 -13.42
C GLN A 77 9.81 -3.29 -13.75
N ILE A 78 10.11 -2.83 -14.97
CA ILE A 78 11.48 -2.61 -15.40
C ILE A 78 12.09 -1.50 -14.55
N MET A 79 13.34 -1.67 -14.12
CA MET A 79 14.03 -0.68 -13.29
C MET A 79 14.14 0.66 -14.01
N SER A 80 13.54 1.71 -13.47
CA SER A 80 13.80 3.07 -13.94
C SER A 80 15.10 3.63 -13.40
N ASN A 81 15.61 4.67 -14.08
CA ASN A 81 16.80 5.42 -13.67
C ASN A 81 18.06 4.53 -13.58
N LYS A 82 18.08 3.43 -14.33
CA LYS A 82 19.22 2.54 -14.49
C LYS A 82 19.63 2.53 -15.95
N MET A 83 20.94 2.60 -16.20
CA MET A 83 21.50 2.42 -17.54
C MET A 83 21.26 0.97 -17.98
N MET A 84 20.66 0.80 -19.16
CA MET A 84 20.47 -0.50 -19.81
C MET A 84 21.33 -0.56 -21.05
N LEU A 85 22.06 -1.67 -21.19
CA LEU A 85 22.92 -1.97 -22.32
C LEU A 85 22.34 -3.18 -23.04
N ASP A 86 21.96 -3.00 -24.30
CA ASP A 86 21.48 -4.06 -25.17
C ASP A 86 22.45 -4.25 -26.34
N SER A 87 22.76 -5.50 -26.66
CA SER A 87 23.57 -5.86 -27.84
C SER A 87 22.67 -5.99 -29.07
N LEU A 88 23.00 -5.29 -30.14
CA LEU A 88 22.34 -5.38 -31.44
C LEU A 88 23.08 -6.40 -32.34
N PRO A 89 22.44 -6.92 -33.39
CA PRO A 89 23.16 -7.56 -34.49
C PRO A 89 24.20 -6.57 -35.07
N ASP A 90 25.36 -7.05 -35.53
CA ASP A 90 26.50 -6.29 -36.06
C ASP A 90 27.50 -5.72 -35.03
N ASP A 91 27.62 -6.32 -33.84
CA ASP A 91 28.54 -5.90 -32.75
C ASP A 91 28.30 -4.46 -32.24
N GLU A 92 27.11 -3.91 -32.49
CA GLU A 92 26.68 -2.61 -31.99
C GLU A 92 26.03 -2.71 -30.61
N TYR A 93 26.19 -1.67 -29.79
CA TYR A 93 25.58 -1.57 -28.46
C TYR A 93 24.62 -0.39 -28.40
N MET A 94 23.39 -0.64 -27.94
CA MET A 94 22.42 0.39 -27.63
C MET A 94 22.42 0.64 -26.12
N CYS A 95 22.64 1.90 -25.72
CA CYS A 95 22.46 2.34 -24.34
C CYS A 95 21.16 3.13 -24.21
N SER A 96 20.27 2.71 -23.31
CA SER A 96 19.05 3.44 -23.00
C SER A 96 18.89 3.67 -21.49
N ILE A 97 18.16 4.73 -21.13
CA ILE A 97 17.71 4.97 -19.76
C ILE A 97 16.20 5.06 -19.80
N ILE A 98 15.53 4.12 -19.13
CA ILE A 98 14.08 4.16 -18.98
C ILE A 98 13.74 5.09 -17.83
N ARG A 99 12.99 6.17 -18.11
CA ARG A 99 12.42 7.07 -17.11
C ARG A 99 10.91 6.86 -17.06
N PHE A 100 10.38 6.56 -15.88
CA PHE A 100 8.94 6.66 -15.66
C PHE A 100 8.58 8.13 -15.45
N LEU A 101 7.87 8.72 -16.41
CA LEU A 101 7.14 9.96 -16.17
C LEU A 101 5.79 9.57 -15.59
N SER A 102 5.61 9.75 -14.29
CA SER A 102 4.27 9.71 -13.70
C SER A 102 3.51 10.94 -14.17
N SER A 103 2.73 10.80 -15.25
CA SER A 103 1.68 11.77 -15.57
C SER A 103 0.65 11.71 -14.44
N MET A 104 0.76 12.64 -13.49
CA MET A 104 -0.36 12.99 -12.61
C MET A 104 -1.34 13.79 -13.48
N ASN A 105 -2.43 13.13 -13.89
CA ASN A 105 -3.67 13.83 -14.24
C ASN A 105 -4.47 14.09 -12.96
#